data_AF-A0A6I2R5U9-F1
#
_entry.id   AF-A0A6I2R5U9-F1
#
_cell.length_a   1.000
_cell.length_b   1.000
_cell.length_c   1.000
_cell.angle_alpha   90.00
_cell.angle_beta   90.00
_cell.angle_gamma   90.00
#
_symmetry.space_group_name_H-M   'P 1'
#
loop_
_entity.id
_entity.type
_entity.pdbx_description
1 polymer ?
#
loop_
_entity_poly.entity_id
_entity_poly.type
_entity_poly.pdbx_seq_one_letter_code
_entity_poly.pdbx_strand_id
1 'polypeptide(L)'
;MIEFIEKEPYYDYSTFTGQCYMYPTFMVKDGKEYFMFSRLDPDDGWKLRENEDRKKFLASKDGAYFKFNGYYDDPMDMIAEMKARKHTFTKPDDLFLDCRGHKVYGEGFVDFHGNRREVSAAFHYRIYDEALLEKVRTAVAELIKGGGEK
;
A
#
# COMPACT_ATOMS: atom_id res chain seq x y z
N MET A 1 20.61 3.03 -3.53
CA MET A 1 20.16 4.44 -3.59
C MET A 1 18.75 4.43 -4.14
N ILE A 2 17.84 5.20 -3.55
CA ILE A 2 16.45 5.30 -4.01
C ILE A 2 16.27 6.61 -4.76
N GLU A 3 15.68 6.52 -5.94
CA GLU A 3 15.27 7.66 -6.75
C GLU A 3 13.75 7.59 -7.02
N PHE A 4 13.11 8.73 -7.18
CA PHE A 4 11.71 8.82 -7.55
C PHE A 4 11.58 9.49 -8.91
N ILE A 5 10.91 8.82 -9.84
CA ILE A 5 10.71 9.33 -11.21
C ILE A 5 9.23 9.40 -11.54
N GLU A 6 8.85 10.37 -12.36
CA GLU A 6 7.53 10.42 -13.00
C GLU A 6 7.69 10.04 -14.48
N LYS A 7 6.79 9.19 -14.97
CA LYS A 7 6.72 8.82 -16.38
C LYS A 7 5.80 9.78 -17.14
N GLU A 8 5.82 9.66 -18.47
CA GLU A 8 4.92 10.39 -19.36
C GLU A 8 3.46 10.30 -18.88
N PRO A 9 2.75 11.43 -18.80
CA PRO A 9 1.38 11.42 -18.33
C PRO A 9 0.45 10.81 -19.36
N TYR A 10 -0.66 10.25 -18.88
CA TYR A 10 -1.82 9.94 -19.71
C TYR A 10 -3.04 10.68 -19.20
N TYR A 11 -3.93 11.06 -20.12
CA TYR A 11 -5.20 11.66 -19.75
C TYR A 11 -6.19 10.57 -19.34
N ASP A 12 -6.86 10.78 -18.22
CA ASP A 12 -7.96 9.93 -17.78
C ASP A 12 -9.24 10.75 -17.65
N TYR A 13 -10.34 10.09 -17.98
CA TYR A 13 -11.69 10.61 -17.75
C TYR A 13 -12.56 9.50 -17.19
N SER A 14 -12.67 9.47 -15.86
CA SER A 14 -13.47 8.47 -15.16
C SER A 14 -14.33 9.07 -14.06
N THR A 15 -15.33 8.33 -13.61
CA THR A 15 -16.15 8.69 -12.45
C THR A 15 -15.35 8.70 -11.14
N PHE A 16 -14.15 8.10 -11.11
CA PHE A 16 -13.33 7.97 -9.92
C PHE A 16 -12.30 9.10 -9.79
N THR A 17 -11.79 9.58 -10.92
CA THR A 17 -10.61 10.47 -11.00
C THR A 17 -10.94 11.81 -11.64
N GLY A 18 -12.14 11.94 -12.22
CA GLY A 18 -12.55 13.14 -12.94
C GLY A 18 -11.81 13.29 -14.27
N GLN A 19 -11.66 14.53 -14.73
CA GLN A 19 -10.84 14.89 -15.88
C GLN A 19 -9.46 15.30 -15.37
N CYS A 20 -8.45 14.46 -15.56
CA CYS A 20 -7.11 14.74 -15.07
C CYS A 20 -6.03 14.09 -15.94
N TYR A 21 -4.82 14.65 -15.85
CA TYR A 21 -3.61 13.93 -16.26
C TYR A 21 -3.09 13.11 -15.08
N MET A 22 -2.78 11.84 -15.34
CA MET A 22 -2.11 10.97 -14.40
C MET A 22 -0.64 10.88 -14.76
N TYR A 23 0.22 11.18 -13.79
CA TYR A 23 1.68 11.07 -13.89
C TYR A 23 2.12 9.84 -13.09
N PRO A 24 2.38 8.69 -13.74
CA PRO A 24 2.80 7.48 -13.03
C PRO A 24 4.13 7.73 -12.30
N THR A 25 4.11 7.60 -10.99
CA THR A 25 5.28 7.79 -10.12
C THR A 25 5.87 6.44 -9.75
N PHE A 26 7.17 6.29 -9.98
CA PHE A 26 7.93 5.07 -9.69
C PHE A 26 9.04 5.35 -8.69
N MET A 27 9.33 4.35 -7.87
CA MET A 27 10.58 4.23 -7.14
C MET A 27 11.58 3.46 -8.00
N VAL A 28 12.79 3.95 -8.14
CA VAL A 28 13.92 3.22 -8.71
C VAL A 28 14.84 2.79 -7.58
N LYS A 29 15.04 1.49 -7.43
CA LYS A 29 15.96 0.89 -6.44
C LYS A 29 16.78 -0.18 -7.14
N ASP A 30 18.11 -0.11 -7.01
CA ASP A 30 19.06 -1.07 -7.59
C ASP A 30 18.86 -1.30 -9.10
N GLY A 31 18.55 -0.22 -9.83
CA GLY A 31 18.30 -0.23 -11.28
C GLY A 31 16.94 -0.79 -11.70
N LYS A 32 16.07 -1.11 -10.74
CA LYS A 32 14.73 -1.67 -10.97
C LYS A 32 13.65 -0.65 -10.64
N GLU A 33 12.57 -0.65 -11.42
CA GLU A 33 11.45 0.27 -11.25
C GLU A 33 10.27 -0.40 -10.55
N TYR A 34 9.67 0.31 -9.60
CA TYR A 34 8.54 -0.14 -8.80
C TYR A 34 7.45 0.94 -8.81
N PHE A 35 6.26 0.59 -9.31
CA PHE A 35 5.15 1.55 -9.36
C PHE A 35 4.62 1.91 -7.97
N MET A 36 4.56 3.21 -7.66
CA MET A 36 4.10 3.73 -6.37
C MET A 36 2.65 4.19 -6.39
N PHE A 37 2.34 5.18 -7.23
CA PHE A 37 1.02 5.78 -7.39
C PHE A 37 1.07 6.71 -8.59
N SER A 38 -0.08 7.21 -9.04
CA SER A 38 -0.12 8.30 -10.02
C SER A 38 -0.36 9.62 -9.30
N ARG A 39 0.45 10.65 -9.56
CA ARG A 39 0.11 12.02 -9.20
C ARG A 39 -0.94 12.52 -10.19
N LEU A 40 -1.98 13.20 -9.71
CA LEU A 40 -3.02 13.78 -10.57
C LEU A 40 -2.66 15.24 -10.91
N ASP A 41 -3.22 15.72 -12.00
CA ASP A 41 -3.24 17.13 -12.38
C ASP A 41 -4.55 17.47 -13.12
N PRO A 42 -5.43 18.32 -12.55
CA PRO A 42 -5.26 19.00 -11.27
C PRO A 42 -5.38 18.04 -10.08
N ASP A 43 -4.72 18.38 -8.97
CA ASP A 43 -4.85 17.70 -7.69
C ASP A 43 -4.82 18.72 -6.55
N ASP A 44 -5.39 18.35 -5.41
CA ASP A 44 -5.41 19.22 -4.25
C ASP A 44 -4.01 19.38 -3.65
N GLY A 45 -3.69 20.58 -3.16
CA GLY A 45 -2.38 20.83 -2.54
C GLY A 45 -2.05 19.93 -1.34
N TRP A 46 -3.05 19.40 -0.64
CA TRP A 46 -2.83 18.44 0.44
C TRP A 46 -2.46 17.04 -0.08
N LYS A 47 -3.01 16.61 -1.22
CA LYS A 47 -2.64 15.34 -1.88
C LYS A 47 -1.20 15.36 -2.38
N LEU A 48 -0.78 16.49 -2.97
CA LEU A 48 0.62 16.68 -3.36
C LEU A 48 1.56 16.56 -2.17
N ARG A 49 1.21 17.15 -1.02
CA ARG A 49 1.99 16.99 0.22
C ARG A 49 2.02 15.54 0.71
N GLU A 50 0.88 14.84 0.74
CA GLU A 50 0.85 13.43 1.12
C GLU A 50 1.72 12.57 0.22
N ASN A 51 1.76 12.84 -1.08
CA ASN A 51 2.61 12.10 -2.03
C ASN A 51 4.11 12.30 -1.72
N GLU A 52 4.51 13.52 -1.37
CA GLU A 52 5.89 13.79 -0.94
C GLU A 52 6.21 13.14 0.41
N ASP A 53 5.26 13.12 1.35
CA ASP A 53 5.45 12.44 2.62
C ASP A 53 5.51 10.92 2.45
N ARG A 54 4.76 10.33 1.52
CA ARG A 54 4.90 8.92 1.12
C ARG A 54 6.28 8.62 0.55
N LYS A 55 6.82 9.47 -0.32
CA LYS A 55 8.19 9.33 -0.86
C LYS A 55 9.23 9.35 0.26
N LYS A 56 9.14 10.31 1.19
CA LYS A 56 10.05 10.40 2.36
C LYS A 56 9.92 9.19 3.27
N PHE A 57 8.70 8.74 3.56
CA PHE A 57 8.47 7.55 4.39
C PHE A 57 9.12 6.33 3.73
N LEU A 58 8.83 6.10 2.45
CA LEU A 58 9.37 4.98 1.68
C LEU A 58 10.90 5.00 1.67
N ALA A 59 11.52 6.17 1.45
CA ALA A 59 12.98 6.32 1.53
C ALA A 59 13.53 6.00 2.93
N SER A 60 12.85 6.41 4.00
CA SER A 60 13.26 6.09 5.38
C SER A 60 13.11 4.60 5.74
N LYS A 61 12.34 3.85 4.95
CA LYS A 61 12.15 2.40 5.07
C LYS A 61 12.94 1.60 4.02
N ASP A 62 13.98 2.20 3.41
CA ASP A 62 14.77 1.59 2.34
C ASP A 62 13.92 1.02 1.20
N GLY A 63 12.82 1.68 0.86
CA GLY A 63 11.95 1.27 -0.23
C GLY A 63 11.07 0.07 0.08
N ALA A 64 11.00 -0.40 1.33
CA ALA A 64 10.32 -1.64 1.68
C ALA A 64 8.79 -1.56 1.54
N TYR A 65 8.18 -0.47 2.01
CA TYR A 65 6.73 -0.28 1.99
C TYR A 65 6.32 1.17 2.31
N PHE A 66 5.06 1.49 2.03
CA PHE A 66 4.36 2.68 2.55
C PHE A 66 2.85 2.39 2.72
N LYS A 67 2.10 3.34 3.28
CA LYS A 67 0.64 3.25 3.40
C LYS A 67 -0.10 4.34 2.62
N PHE A 68 -1.24 3.99 2.03
CA PHE A 68 -2.19 4.96 1.47
C PHE A 68 -3.10 5.52 2.57
N ASN A 69 -3.60 4.63 3.44
CA ASN A 69 -4.43 4.96 4.58
C ASN A 69 -4.23 3.92 5.70
N GLY A 70 -4.71 4.27 6.89
CA GLY A 70 -4.57 3.45 8.10
C GLY A 70 -3.87 4.20 9.23
N TYR A 71 -4.27 3.90 10.46
CA TYR A 71 -3.75 4.58 11.65
C TYR A 71 -2.26 4.27 11.89
N TYR A 72 -1.89 2.99 11.81
CA TYR A 72 -0.52 2.53 12.09
C TYR A 72 0.38 2.72 10.87
N ASP A 73 1.60 3.22 11.10
CA ASP A 73 2.63 3.28 10.07
C ASP A 73 3.14 1.89 9.70
N ASP A 74 3.42 1.05 10.70
CA ASP A 74 3.86 -0.33 10.51
C ASP A 74 2.64 -1.29 10.47
N PRO A 75 2.49 -2.13 9.41
CA PRO A 75 1.43 -3.12 9.38
C PRO A 75 1.53 -4.15 10.52
N MET A 76 2.73 -4.45 11.03
CA MET A 76 2.92 -5.39 12.14
C MET A 76 2.39 -4.84 13.46
N ASP A 77 2.50 -3.52 13.69
CA ASP A 77 1.92 -2.87 14.87
C ASP A 77 0.39 -2.96 14.85
N MET A 78 -0.21 -2.76 13.67
CA MET A 78 -1.66 -2.95 13.48
C MET A 78 -2.06 -4.39 13.80
N ILE A 79 -1.36 -5.38 13.26
CA ILE A 79 -1.69 -6.81 13.46
C ILE A 79 -1.51 -7.21 14.93
N ALA A 80 -0.45 -6.72 15.60
CA ALA A 80 -0.21 -6.96 17.01
C ALA A 80 -1.34 -6.39 17.89
N GLU A 81 -1.80 -5.17 17.62
CA GLU A 81 -2.94 -4.59 18.32
C GLU A 81 -4.23 -5.38 18.05
N MET A 82 -4.46 -5.78 16.79
CA MET A 82 -5.63 -6.57 16.45
C MET A 82 -5.65 -7.90 17.20
N LYS A 83 -4.50 -8.56 17.31
CA LYS A 83 -4.34 -9.80 18.09
C LYS A 83 -4.65 -9.57 19.56
N ALA A 84 -4.10 -8.51 20.16
CA ALA A 84 -4.33 -8.17 21.57
C ALA A 84 -5.81 -7.86 21.86
N ARG A 85 -6.51 -7.24 20.91
CA ARG A 85 -7.93 -6.86 21.05
C ARG A 85 -8.92 -7.87 20.48
N LYS A 86 -8.43 -8.98 19.93
CA LYS A 86 -9.26 -10.01 19.26
C LYS A 86 -10.10 -9.43 18.12
N HIS A 87 -9.54 -8.48 17.38
CA HIS A 87 -10.16 -7.92 16.19
C HIS A 87 -10.02 -8.85 15.00
N THR A 88 -10.95 -8.72 14.05
CA THR A 88 -11.03 -9.52 12.83
C THR A 88 -11.07 -8.64 11.58
N PHE A 89 -10.79 -9.24 10.43
CA PHE A 89 -10.97 -8.59 9.14
C PHE A 89 -12.41 -8.73 8.66
N THR A 90 -12.91 -7.72 7.94
CA THR A 90 -14.24 -7.79 7.32
C THR A 90 -14.28 -8.86 6.22
N LYS A 91 -13.24 -8.96 5.40
CA LYS A 91 -13.05 -9.95 4.34
C LYS A 91 -11.68 -10.62 4.48
N PRO A 92 -11.56 -11.69 5.29
CA PRO A 92 -10.26 -12.32 5.57
C PRO A 92 -9.62 -12.99 4.35
N ASP A 93 -10.42 -13.40 3.36
CA ASP A 93 -9.94 -14.09 2.15
C ASP A 93 -9.50 -13.13 1.03
N ASP A 94 -9.66 -11.82 1.23
CA ASP A 94 -9.45 -10.77 0.22
C ASP A 94 -8.65 -9.61 0.81
N LEU A 95 -7.43 -9.91 1.26
CA LEU A 95 -6.53 -8.96 1.95
C LEU A 95 -5.27 -8.61 1.16
N PHE A 96 -4.90 -9.45 0.19
CA PHE A 96 -3.64 -9.33 -0.55
C PHE A 96 -3.91 -9.28 -2.04
N LEU A 97 -3.64 -8.14 -2.64
CA LEU A 97 -3.66 -7.98 -4.09
C LEU A 97 -2.22 -8.05 -4.62
N ASP A 98 -1.91 -9.14 -5.33
CA ASP A 98 -0.60 -9.35 -5.93
C ASP A 98 -0.52 -8.71 -7.32
N CYS A 99 0.30 -7.66 -7.43
CA CYS A 99 0.50 -6.88 -8.65
C CYS A 99 1.87 -7.19 -9.32
N ARG A 100 2.56 -8.24 -8.88
CA ARG A 100 3.84 -8.68 -9.48
C ARG A 100 3.62 -9.28 -10.87
N GLY A 101 4.60 -9.08 -11.76
CA GLY A 101 4.55 -9.59 -13.14
C GLY A 101 3.66 -8.79 -14.10
N HIS A 102 2.99 -7.73 -13.61
CA HIS A 102 2.23 -6.83 -14.46
C HIS A 102 3.16 -5.83 -15.17
N LYS A 103 3.14 -5.81 -16.51
CA LYS A 103 4.08 -5.00 -17.31
C LYS A 103 4.10 -3.51 -16.97
N VAL A 104 2.96 -2.96 -16.53
CA VAL A 104 2.83 -1.53 -16.19
C VAL A 104 3.44 -1.21 -14.83
N TYR A 105 3.64 -2.19 -13.95
CA TYR A 105 4.07 -1.95 -12.57
C TYR A 105 5.56 -2.20 -12.32
N GLY A 106 6.34 -2.43 -13.37
CA GLY A 106 7.75 -2.80 -13.26
C GLY A 106 7.91 -4.14 -12.54
N GLU A 107 8.72 -4.17 -11.49
CA GLU A 107 8.88 -5.36 -10.64
C GLU A 107 7.60 -5.69 -9.83
N GLY A 108 6.66 -4.74 -9.73
CA GLY A 108 5.39 -4.90 -9.05
C GLY A 108 5.48 -4.72 -7.53
N PHE A 109 4.40 -5.10 -6.86
CA PHE A 109 4.18 -4.93 -5.43
C PHE A 109 3.04 -5.85 -4.97
N VAL A 110 2.86 -5.97 -3.66
CA VAL A 110 1.66 -6.56 -3.07
C VAL A 110 0.98 -5.51 -2.20
N ASP A 111 -0.29 -5.24 -2.46
CA ASP A 111 -1.10 -4.40 -1.58
C ASP A 111 -1.71 -5.28 -0.48
N PHE A 112 -1.42 -4.94 0.79
CA PHE A 112 -2.10 -5.48 1.96
C PHE A 112 -3.15 -4.47 2.42
N HIS A 113 -4.43 -4.74 2.14
CA HIS A 113 -5.50 -3.78 2.34
C HIS A 113 -6.79 -4.44 2.82
N GLY A 114 -7.67 -3.66 3.45
CA GLY A 114 -8.94 -4.17 3.93
C GLY A 114 -9.57 -3.29 4.98
N ASN A 115 -10.47 -3.89 5.77
CA ASN A 115 -11.16 -3.22 6.87
C ASN A 115 -11.09 -4.08 8.14
N ARG A 116 -10.87 -3.40 9.27
CA ARG A 116 -10.97 -3.97 10.62
C ARG A 116 -12.44 -3.93 11.05
N ARG A 117 -13.02 -5.10 11.32
CA ARG A 117 -14.47 -5.26 11.52
C ARG A 117 -14.98 -4.48 12.74
N GLU A 118 -14.29 -4.60 13.87
CA GLU A 118 -14.76 -4.11 15.17
C GLU A 118 -14.69 -2.59 15.32
N VAL A 119 -13.86 -1.93 14.52
CA VAL A 119 -13.65 -0.47 14.56
C VAL A 119 -14.02 0.22 13.25
N SER A 120 -14.55 -0.51 12.26
CA SER A 120 -14.90 0.01 10.94
C SER A 120 -13.81 0.88 10.30
N ALA A 121 -12.55 0.45 10.42
CA ALA A 121 -11.39 1.22 9.98
C ALA A 121 -10.70 0.55 8.79
N ALA A 122 -10.57 1.30 7.69
CA ALA A 122 -9.82 0.89 6.50
C ALA A 122 -8.31 1.01 6.72
N PHE A 123 -7.56 0.14 6.05
CA PHE A 123 -6.11 0.22 5.94
C PHE A 123 -5.67 -0.21 4.54
N HIS A 124 -4.53 0.33 4.09
CA HIS A 124 -3.95 -0.02 2.79
C HIS A 124 -2.44 0.25 2.81
N TYR A 125 -1.68 -0.83 2.83
CA TYR A 125 -0.22 -0.84 2.72
C TYR A 125 0.17 -1.35 1.35
N ARG A 126 1.18 -0.74 0.73
CA ARG A 126 1.86 -1.25 -0.45
C ARG A 126 3.23 -1.76 -0.05
N ILE A 127 3.49 -3.03 -0.31
CA ILE A 127 4.69 -3.74 0.14
C ILE A 127 5.51 -4.19 -1.08
N TYR A 128 6.80 -3.84 -1.08
CA TYR A 128 7.78 -4.26 -2.09
C TYR A 128 8.78 -5.28 -1.54
N ASP A 129 9.02 -5.25 -0.22
CA ASP A 129 9.94 -6.15 0.46
C ASP A 129 9.30 -7.52 0.74
N GLU A 130 9.88 -8.57 0.17
CA GLU A 130 9.36 -9.94 0.29
C GLU A 130 9.42 -10.46 1.74
N ALA A 131 10.47 -10.10 2.49
CA ALA A 131 10.63 -10.56 3.86
C ALA A 131 9.56 -9.95 4.79
N LEU A 132 9.19 -8.68 4.58
CA LEU A 132 8.07 -8.05 5.26
C LEU A 132 6.74 -8.66 4.83
N LEU A 133 6.54 -8.91 3.53
CA LEU A 133 5.33 -9.53 3.02
C LEU A 133 5.07 -10.89 3.69
N GLU A 134 6.08 -11.75 3.77
CA GLU A 134 5.97 -13.06 4.41
C GLU A 134 5.66 -12.97 5.92
N LYS A 135 6.25 -11.99 6.61
CA LYS A 135 5.92 -11.71 8.02
C LYS A 135 4.45 -11.30 8.18
N VAL A 136 3.98 -10.39 7.33
CA VAL A 136 2.59 -9.91 7.34
C VAL A 136 1.63 -11.07 7.05
N ARG A 137 1.89 -11.89 6.02
CA ARG A 137 1.07 -13.06 5.67
C ARG A 137 0.99 -14.06 6.81
N THR A 138 2.11 -14.35 7.45
CA THR A 138 2.18 -15.28 8.59
C THR A 138 1.34 -14.77 9.75
N ALA A 139 1.52 -13.51 10.14
CA ALA A 139 0.80 -12.91 11.26
C ALA A 139 -0.71 -12.75 10.98
N VAL A 140 -1.10 -12.45 9.74
CA VAL A 140 -2.51 -12.43 9.30
C VAL A 140 -3.12 -13.84 9.36
N ALA A 141 -2.40 -14.87 8.89
CA ALA A 141 -2.88 -16.25 8.93
C ALA A 141 -3.11 -16.75 10.37
N GLU A 142 -2.23 -16.37 11.31
CA GLU A 142 -2.44 -16.64 12.74
C GLU A 142 -3.70 -15.95 13.27
N LEU A 143 -3.91 -14.68 12.92
CA LEU A 143 -5.06 -13.90 13.37
C LEU A 143 -6.37 -14.51 12.86
N ILE A 144 -6.41 -14.94 11.60
CA ILE A 144 -7.59 -15.58 10.99
C ILE A 144 -7.89 -16.92 11.68
N LYS A 145 -6.87 -17.75 11.95
CA LYS A 145 -7.04 -19.03 12.65
C LYS A 145 -7.57 -18.83 14.09
N GLY A 146 -7.02 -17.86 14.82
CA GLY A 146 -7.46 -17.55 16.18
C GLY A 146 -8.83 -16.89 16.28
N GLY A 147 -9.38 -16.36 15.18
CA GLY A 147 -10.71 -15.76 15.13
C GLY A 147 -11.87 -16.74 14.88
N GLY A 148 -11.57 -18.00 14.54
CA GLY A 148 -12.55 -19.06 14.24
C GLY A 148 -13.07 -19.82 15.46
N GLU A 149 -12.49 -19.62 16.64
CA GLU A 149 -13.00 -20.16 17.91
C GLU A 149 -14.02 -19.17 18.49
N LYS A 150 -15.26 -19.23 18.00
CA LYS A 150 -16.43 -18.63 18.65
C LYS A 150 -17.55 -19.65 18.75
#